data_AF-A0A6I2LY04-F1
#
_entry.id   AF-A0A6I2LY04-F1
#
_cell.length_a   1.000
_cell.length_b   1.000
_cell.length_c   1.000
_cell.angle_alpha   90.00
_cell.angle_beta   90.00
_cell.angle_gamma   90.00
#
_symmetry.space_group_name_H-M   'P 1'
#
loop_
_entity.id
_entity.type
_entity.pdbx_description
1 polymer ?
#
loop_
_entity_poly.entity_id
_entity_poly.type
_entity_poly.pdbx_seq_one_letter_code
_entity_poly.pdbx_strand_id
1 'polypeptide(L)'
;MQRDQDDGRGLWLKAGAVWIALGVVLAATVAGAYLAPGPLRLPLALGLGAVKAALVVVVFMELFDSRASTRIAPLVGALFVALLFALSFADEATRQEMPRSFAAPPERAVQDR
;
A
#
# COMPACT_ATOMS: atom_id res chain seq x y z
N MET A 1 4.59 43.49 21.65
CA MET A 1 5.28 42.19 21.42
C MET A 1 4.60 41.11 22.26
N GLN A 2 3.37 40.70 21.91
CA GLN A 2 2.56 39.81 22.76
C GLN A 2 1.71 38.83 21.93
N ARG A 3 2.16 38.48 20.71
CA ARG A 3 1.36 37.73 19.72
C ARG A 3 1.71 36.23 19.62
N ASP A 4 2.72 35.75 20.34
CA ASP A 4 3.31 34.42 20.06
C ASP A 4 3.06 33.34 21.14
N GLN A 5 2.27 33.62 22.18
CA GLN A 5 2.12 32.70 23.32
C GLN A 5 0.93 31.72 23.23
N ASP A 6 -0.01 31.93 22.29
CA ASP A 6 -1.20 31.07 22.12
C ASP A 6 -1.05 29.96 21.06
N ASP A 7 -0.01 30.01 20.23
CA ASP A 7 0.18 29.07 19.12
C ASP A 7 0.64 27.68 19.58
N GLY A 8 1.33 27.61 20.73
CA GLY A 8 1.91 26.38 21.24
C GLY A 8 0.87 25.30 21.51
N ARG A 9 -0.25 25.64 22.17
CA ARG A 9 -1.30 24.65 22.51
C ARG A 9 -1.93 24.02 21.26
N GLY A 10 -2.13 24.82 20.21
CA GLY A 10 -2.71 24.35 18.95
C GLY A 10 -1.77 23.40 18.19
N LEU A 11 -0.46 23.65 18.24
CA LEU A 11 0.55 22.78 17.64
C LEU A 11 0.62 21.42 18.33
N TRP A 12 0.60 21.42 19.68
CA TRP A 12 0.59 20.19 20.49
C TRP A 12 -0.68 19.36 20.28
N LEU A 13 -1.85 20.02 20.15
CA LEU A 13 -3.11 19.32 19.84
C LEU A 13 -3.10 18.69 18.44
N LYS A 14 -2.57 19.39 17.43
CA LYS A 14 -2.40 18.84 16.07
C LYS A 14 -1.46 17.64 16.09
N ALA A 15 -0.29 17.77 16.71
CA ALA A 15 0.68 16.68 16.81
C ALA A 15 0.09 15.46 17.54
N GLY A 16 -0.66 15.68 18.63
CA GLY A 16 -1.36 14.62 19.35
C GLY A 16 -2.41 13.92 18.49
N ALA A 17 -3.21 14.66 17.72
CA ALA A 17 -4.23 14.09 16.83
C ALA A 17 -3.60 13.22 15.72
N VAL A 18 -2.49 13.66 15.13
CA VAL A 18 -1.73 12.88 14.13
C VAL A 18 -1.18 11.60 14.73
N TRP A 19 -0.63 11.70 15.94
CA TRP A 19 -0.07 10.56 16.66
C TRP A 19 -1.14 9.50 16.95
N ILE A 20 -2.33 9.93 17.40
CA ILE A 20 -3.47 9.03 17.61
C ILE A 20 -3.93 8.40 16.30
N ALA A 21 -4.08 9.18 15.23
CA ALA A 21 -4.51 8.65 13.92
C ALA A 21 -3.54 7.57 13.39
N LEU A 22 -2.22 7.81 13.52
CA LEU A 22 -1.19 6.82 13.20
C LEU A 22 -1.26 5.58 14.10
N GLY A 23 -1.46 5.79 15.41
CA GLY A 23 -1.61 4.71 16.38
C GLY A 23 -2.82 3.82 16.11
N VAL A 24 -3.94 4.40 15.70
CA VAL A 24 -5.15 3.67 15.29
C VAL A 24 -4.89 2.85 14.03
N VAL A 25 -4.25 3.43 13.01
CA VAL A 25 -3.88 2.68 11.80
C VAL A 25 -2.89 1.57 12.11
N LEU A 26 -1.91 1.81 12.99
CA LEU A 26 -0.98 0.79 13.45
C LEU A 26 -1.70 -0.36 14.16
N ALA A 27 -2.59 -0.05 15.10
CA ALA A 27 -3.38 -1.04 15.83
C ALA A 27 -4.28 -1.85 14.87
N ALA A 28 -4.91 -1.19 13.90
CA ALA A 28 -5.69 -1.86 12.86
C ALA A 28 -4.84 -2.77 11.96
N THR A 29 -3.59 -2.38 11.69
CA THR A 29 -2.63 -3.19 10.91
C THR A 29 -2.24 -4.46 11.67
N VAL A 30 -1.91 -4.31 12.95
CA VAL A 30 -1.59 -5.43 13.84
C VAL A 30 -2.81 -6.35 13.99
N ALA A 31 -3.99 -5.79 14.28
CA ALA A 31 -5.22 -6.57 14.36
C ALA A 31 -5.52 -7.32 13.05
N GLY A 32 -5.39 -6.65 11.89
CA GLY A 32 -5.55 -7.28 10.58
C GLY A 32 -4.56 -8.43 10.33
N ALA A 33 -3.30 -8.27 10.72
CA ALA A 33 -2.28 -9.31 10.56
C ALA A 33 -2.55 -10.57 11.40
N TYR A 34 -3.06 -10.40 12.62
CA TYR A 34 -3.30 -11.50 13.55
C TYR A 34 -4.71 -12.10 13.46
N LEU A 35 -5.74 -11.32 13.08
CA LEU A 35 -7.13 -11.80 13.03
C LEU A 35 -7.58 -12.23 11.63
N ALA A 36 -6.87 -11.89 10.54
CA ALA A 36 -7.32 -12.23 9.20
C ALA A 36 -7.27 -13.75 8.92
N PRO A 37 -8.40 -14.41 8.62
CA PRO A 37 -8.43 -15.83 8.30
C PRO A 37 -8.12 -16.07 6.80
N GLY A 38 -7.30 -17.08 6.53
CA GLY A 38 -7.15 -17.68 5.19
C GLY A 38 -6.84 -16.71 4.02
N PRO A 39 -7.38 -16.94 2.81
CA PRO A 39 -7.00 -16.24 1.58
C PRO A 39 -7.27 -14.72 1.58
N LEU A 40 -8.04 -14.22 2.55
CA LEU A 40 -8.32 -12.79 2.73
C LEU A 40 -7.16 -12.01 3.38
N ARG A 41 -6.13 -12.68 3.91
CA ARG A 41 -4.96 -12.04 4.54
C ARG A 41 -4.28 -11.02 3.63
N LEU A 42 -4.07 -11.38 2.36
CA LEU A 42 -3.38 -10.53 1.39
C LEU A 42 -4.18 -9.26 1.04
N PRO A 43 -5.45 -9.33 0.60
CA PRO A 43 -6.23 -8.13 0.31
C PRO A 43 -6.46 -7.25 1.56
N LEU A 44 -6.61 -7.82 2.75
CA LEU A 44 -6.69 -7.05 4.00
C LEU A 44 -5.40 -6.28 4.29
N ALA A 45 -4.24 -6.92 4.15
CA ALA A 45 -2.95 -6.27 4.35
C ALA A 45 -2.72 -5.13 3.34
N LEU A 46 -3.08 -5.34 2.07
CA LEU A 46 -3.00 -4.31 1.03
C LEU A 46 -3.97 -3.14 1.30
N GLY A 47 -5.20 -3.42 1.73
CA GLY A 47 -6.17 -2.39 2.10
C GLY A 47 -5.69 -1.52 3.26
N LEU A 48 -5.15 -2.12 4.32
CA LEU A 48 -4.56 -1.41 5.46
C LEU A 48 -3.33 -0.58 5.06
N GLY A 49 -2.49 -1.11 4.16
CA GLY A 49 -1.37 -0.37 3.58
C GLY A 49 -1.83 0.86 2.79
N ALA A 50 -2.88 0.73 1.98
CA ALA A 50 -3.46 1.83 1.22
C ALA A 50 -4.04 2.93 2.14
N VAL A 51 -4.76 2.55 3.19
CA VAL A 51 -5.28 3.49 4.21
C VAL A 51 -4.13 4.25 4.87
N LYS A 52 -3.03 3.56 5.21
CA LYS A 52 -1.84 4.19 5.79
C LYS A 52 -1.18 5.18 4.82
N ALA A 53 -1.05 4.81 3.55
CA ALA A 53 -0.52 5.70 2.52
C ALA A 53 -1.40 6.95 2.32
N ALA A 54 -2.73 6.79 2.30
CA ALA A 54 -3.67 7.91 2.22
C ALA A 54 -3.53 8.84 3.43
N LEU A 55 -3.39 8.29 4.64
CA LEU A 55 -3.18 9.08 5.85
C LEU A 55 -1.87 9.87 5.78
N VAL A 56 -0.78 9.28 5.29
CA VAL A 56 0.49 9.98 5.08
C VAL A 56 0.34 11.13 4.08
N VAL A 57 -0.36 10.91 2.96
CA VAL A 57 -0.60 11.96 1.96
C VAL A 57 -1.45 13.11 2.52
N VAL A 58 -2.47 12.81 3.34
CA VAL A 58 -3.35 13.83 3.91
C VAL A 58 -2.71 14.58 5.08
N VAL A 59 -1.87 13.91 5.88
CA VAL A 59 -1.37 14.44 7.16
C VAL A 59 0.07 14.95 7.07
N PHE A 60 0.95 14.27 6.34
CA PHE A 60 2.39 14.56 6.31
C PHE A 60 2.84 15.28 5.05
N MET A 61 2.21 14.98 3.91
CA MET A 61 2.35 15.87 2.77
C MET A 61 1.43 17.05 3.04
N GLU A 62 2.00 18.20 3.33
CA GLU A 62 1.33 19.50 3.31
C GLU A 62 0.92 19.86 1.86
N LEU A 63 0.18 18.95 1.24
CA LEU A 63 -0.23 18.93 -0.17
C LEU A 63 -1.16 20.11 -0.48
N PHE A 64 -1.85 20.59 0.56
CA PHE A 64 -2.75 21.72 0.47
C PHE A 64 -2.03 23.07 0.48
N ASP A 65 -0.86 23.20 1.10
CA ASP A 65 -0.16 24.50 1.22
C ASP A 65 1.07 24.65 0.30
N SER A 66 1.51 23.57 -0.34
CA SER A 66 2.71 23.57 -1.20
C SER A 66 2.40 23.62 -2.71
N ARG A 67 3.36 24.18 -3.48
CA ARG A 67 3.29 24.49 -4.92
C ARG A 67 2.72 23.34 -5.75
N ALA A 68 2.08 23.69 -6.89
CA ALA A 68 1.36 22.76 -7.77
C ALA A 68 2.11 21.46 -8.14
N SER A 69 3.44 21.48 -8.24
CA SER A 69 4.27 20.30 -8.52
C SER A 69 4.17 19.20 -7.44
N THR A 70 4.01 19.58 -6.17
CA THR A 70 3.90 18.63 -5.04
C THR A 70 2.56 17.89 -5.07
N ARG A 71 1.51 18.49 -5.63
CA ARG A 71 0.15 17.91 -5.70
C ARG A 71 0.01 16.78 -6.74
N ILE A 72 0.81 16.82 -7.80
CA ILE A 72 0.74 15.86 -8.92
C ILE A 72 1.52 14.58 -8.64
N ALA A 73 2.57 14.67 -7.82
CA ALA A 73 3.41 13.52 -7.45
C ALA A 73 2.62 12.32 -6.87
N PRO A 74 1.69 12.49 -5.89
CA PRO A 74 0.92 11.35 -5.38
C PRO A 74 -0.06 10.77 -6.42
N LEU A 75 -0.60 11.59 -7.34
CA LEU A 75 -1.46 11.10 -8.42
C LEU A 75 -0.68 10.24 -9.42
N VAL A 76 0.50 10.71 -9.84
CA VAL A 76 1.39 9.95 -10.73
C VAL A 76 1.87 8.66 -10.06
N GLY A 77 2.25 8.72 -8.78
CA GLY A 77 2.63 7.54 -8.02
C GLY A 77 1.49 6.53 -7.88
N ALA A 78 0.28 6.98 -7.57
CA ALA A 78 -0.90 6.12 -7.47
C ALA A 78 -1.25 5.46 -8.81
N LEU A 79 -1.20 6.23 -9.91
CA LEU A 79 -1.41 5.71 -11.26
C LEU A 79 -0.36 4.64 -11.62
N PHE A 80 0.91 4.90 -11.31
CA PHE A 80 2.00 3.97 -11.57
C PHE A 80 1.85 2.67 -10.78
N VAL A 81 1.51 2.75 -9.48
CA VAL A 81 1.24 1.57 -8.66
C VAL A 81 0.05 0.77 -9.20
N ALA A 82 -1.03 1.44 -9.60
CA ALA A 82 -2.18 0.79 -10.21
C ALA A 82 -1.80 0.04 -11.50
N LEU A 83 -0.94 0.63 -12.32
CA LEU A 83 -0.42 0.00 -13.53
C LEU A 83 0.40 -1.26 -13.22
N LEU A 84 1.29 -1.21 -12.22
CA LEU A 84 2.08 -2.37 -11.80
C LEU A 84 1.19 -3.51 -11.27
N PHE A 85 0.15 -3.19 -10.50
CA PHE A 85 -0.83 -4.18 -10.06
C PHE A 85 -1.58 -4.80 -11.24
N ALA A 86 -2.09 -3.98 -12.14
CA ALA A 86 -2.81 -4.46 -13.33
C ALA A 86 -1.92 -5.39 -14.16
N LEU A 87 -0.65 -5.03 -14.36
CA LEU A 87 0.30 -5.84 -15.10
C LEU A 87 0.62 -7.16 -14.37
N SER A 88 0.80 -7.13 -13.05
CA SER A 88 1.05 -8.33 -12.25
C SER A 88 -0.13 -9.30 -12.28
N PHE A 89 -1.36 -8.78 -12.17
CA PHE A 89 -2.57 -9.62 -12.29
C PHE A 89 -2.76 -10.15 -13.72
N ALA A 90 -2.44 -9.36 -14.74
CA ALA A 90 -2.48 -9.80 -16.13
C ALA A 90 -1.44 -10.91 -16.41
N ASP A 91 -0.24 -10.81 -15.84
CA ASP A 91 0.80 -11.86 -15.94
C ASP A 91 0.31 -13.18 -15.34
N GLU A 92 -0.20 -13.15 -14.10
CA GLU A 92 -0.75 -14.34 -13.43
C GLU A 92 -1.95 -14.94 -14.18
N ALA A 93 -2.84 -14.09 -14.71
CA ALA A 93 -4.02 -14.52 -15.45
C ALA A 93 -3.64 -15.20 -16.77
N THR A 94 -2.64 -14.69 -17.49
CA THR A 94 -2.17 -15.26 -18.77
C THR A 94 -1.28 -16.48 -18.58
N ARG A 95 -0.63 -16.63 -17.41
CA ARG A 95 0.20 -17.80 -17.08
C ARG A 95 -0.57 -19.12 -17.10
N GLN A 96 -1.87 -19.09 -16.82
CA GLN A 96 -2.73 -20.28 -16.81
C GLN A 96 -2.93 -20.87 -18.22
N GLU A 97 -2.66 -20.10 -19.28
CA GLU A 97 -2.82 -20.54 -20.66
C GLU A 97 -1.56 -21.19 -21.26
N MET A 98 -0.44 -21.26 -20.52
CA MET A 98 0.75 -21.97 -20.99
C MET A 98 0.45 -23.47 -21.16
N PRO A 99 0.57 -24.03 -22.38
CA PRO A 99 0.34 -25.44 -22.61
C PRO A 99 1.30 -26.29 -21.77
N ARG A 100 0.77 -27.28 -21.04
CA ARG A 100 1.57 -28.23 -20.22
C ARG A 100 2.62 -29.01 -21.03
N SER A 101 2.63 -28.90 -22.36
CA SER A 101 3.60 -29.52 -23.27
C SER A 101 5.04 -29.06 -23.05
N PHE A 102 5.27 -27.92 -22.39
CA PHE A 102 6.62 -27.42 -22.09
C PHE A 102 7.14 -27.90 -20.71
N ALA A 103 6.36 -28.63 -19.92
CA ALA A 103 6.65 -28.94 -18.52
C ALA A 103 7.43 -30.25 -18.25
N ALA A 104 7.88 -31.01 -19.27
CA ALA A 104 8.85 -32.09 -19.04
C ALA A 104 9.66 -32.50 -20.30
N PRO A 105 11.00 -32.59 -20.20
CA PRO A 105 11.87 -33.25 -21.18
C PRO A 105 11.61 -34.78 -21.26
N PRO A 106 11.90 -35.43 -22.40
CA PRO A 106 11.62 -36.85 -22.65
C PRO A 106 12.60 -37.80 -21.94
N GLU A 107 12.71 -37.75 -20.60
CA GLU A 107 13.53 -38.73 -19.85
C GLU A 107 12.92 -40.13 -19.79
N ARG A 108 11.66 -40.31 -20.17
CA ARG A 108 11.02 -41.64 -20.21
C ARG A 108 11.45 -42.52 -21.39
N ALA A 109 12.21 -41.99 -22.35
CA ALA A 109 12.66 -42.74 -23.53
C ALA A 109 13.98 -43.52 -23.32
N VAL A 110 14.67 -43.32 -22.19
CA VAL A 110 15.99 -43.94 -21.92
C VAL A 110 15.91 -45.12 -20.95
N GLN A 111 14.77 -45.35 -20.30
CA GLN A 111 14.64 -46.36 -19.24
C GLN A 111 14.10 -47.72 -19.71
N ASP A 112 13.87 -47.90 -21.01
CA ASP A 112 13.30 -49.12 -21.63
C ASP A 112 14.26 -49.83 -22.59
N ARG A 113 15.56 -49.86 -22.28
CA ARG A 113 16.60 -50.60 -23.02
C ARG A 113 17.56 -51.27 -22.06
#